data_AF-A0A4Q5RVI6-F1
#
_entry.id   AF-A0A4Q5RVI6-F1
#
_cell.length_a   1.000
_cell.length_b   1.000
_cell.length_c   1.000
_cell.angle_alpha   90.00
_cell.angle_beta   90.00
_cell.angle_gamma   90.00
#
_symmetry.space_group_name_H-M   'P 1'
#
loop_
_entity.id
_entity.type
_entity.pdbx_description
1 polymer ?
#
loop_
_entity_poly.entity_id
_entity_poly.type
_entity_poly.pdbx_seq_one_letter_code
_entity_poly.pdbx_strand_id
1 'polypeptide(L)'
;MARVGHLIRRKQREIERITRILRGLFDPLQVQVPEPGRIRRIILIGPYARRSWYEDSRTIEFSDYEFWVVVNHPLFTDERCWRRVRATIDRELGNRCAVDVEIYSKSDIRTAKAERDTFILDRIEAGITLYRASRDAPLPSRDQREERP
;
A
#
# COMPACT_ATOMS: atom_id res chain seq x y z
N MET A 1 -9.58 -9.14 -11.39
CA MET A 1 -10.43 -7.95 -11.13
C MET A 1 -11.51 -8.35 -10.15
N ALA A 2 -11.31 -8.04 -8.86
CA ALA A 2 -12.28 -8.07 -7.75
C ALA A 2 -11.45 -7.96 -6.46
N ARG A 3 -11.06 -6.74 -6.08
CA ARG A 3 -10.47 -6.53 -4.74
C ARG A 3 -11.28 -5.49 -3.97
N VAL A 4 -11.78 -4.44 -4.62
CA VAL A 4 -12.64 -3.42 -3.98
C VAL A 4 -13.92 -3.12 -4.77
N GLY A 5 -14.54 -4.15 -5.34
CA GLY A 5 -15.71 -4.01 -6.24
C GLY A 5 -16.94 -3.38 -5.60
N HIS A 6 -17.00 -3.37 -4.26
CA HIS A 6 -18.06 -2.74 -3.48
C HIS A 6 -17.99 -1.21 -3.43
N LEU A 7 -16.85 -0.62 -3.78
CA LEU A 7 -16.68 0.84 -3.78
C LEU A 7 -17.17 1.43 -5.11
N ILE A 8 -17.50 2.72 -5.11
CA ILE A 8 -17.80 3.43 -6.37
C ILE A 8 -16.55 3.51 -7.27
N ARG A 9 -16.76 3.65 -8.58
CA ARG A 9 -15.68 3.61 -9.59
C ARG A 9 -14.54 4.61 -9.34
N ARG A 10 -14.85 5.80 -8.83
CA ARG A 10 -13.83 6.80 -8.48
C ARG A 10 -12.86 6.26 -7.43
N LYS A 11 -13.40 5.80 -6.29
CA LYS A 11 -12.63 5.25 -5.17
C LYS A 11 -11.83 4.00 -5.56
N GLN A 12 -12.41 3.13 -6.42
CA GLN A 12 -11.68 1.99 -6.98
C GLN A 12 -10.42 2.42 -7.76
N ARG A 13 -10.52 3.46 -8.59
CA ARG A 13 -9.40 3.99 -9.37
C ARG A 13 -8.35 4.66 -8.49
N GLU A 14 -8.77 5.39 -7.46
CA GLU A 14 -7.87 6.01 -6.48
C GLU A 14 -7.05 4.94 -5.74
N ILE A 15 -7.71 3.89 -5.22
CA ILE A 15 -7.02 2.76 -4.56
C ILE A 15 -6.07 2.03 -5.51
N GLU A 16 -6.50 1.79 -6.74
CA GLU A 16 -5.65 1.15 -7.75
C GLU A 16 -4.42 2.03 -8.07
N ARG A 17 -4.60 3.35 -8.15
CA ARG A 17 -3.51 4.29 -8.39
C ARG A 17 -2.51 4.28 -7.24
N ILE A 18 -2.96 4.36 -5.99
CA ILE A 18 -2.10 4.31 -4.80
C ILE A 18 -1.32 2.99 -4.77
N THR A 19 -2.00 1.86 -5.02
CA THR A 19 -1.37 0.53 -5.08
C THR A 19 -0.26 0.48 -6.14
N ARG A 20 -0.46 1.08 -7.32
CA ARG A 20 0.57 1.15 -8.37
C ARG A 20 1.74 2.04 -7.95
N ILE A 21 1.49 3.18 -7.29
CA ILE A 21 2.55 4.07 -6.79
C ILE A 21 3.39 3.35 -5.74
N LEU A 22 2.76 2.72 -4.75
CA LEU A 22 3.43 1.91 -3.71
C LEU A 22 4.36 0.87 -4.32
N ARG A 23 3.88 0.14 -5.33
CA ARG A 23 4.67 -0.91 -6.01
C ARG A 23 5.78 -0.36 -6.90
N GLY A 24 5.52 0.74 -7.59
CA GLY A 24 6.39 1.25 -8.64
C GLY A 24 7.48 2.19 -8.15
N LEU A 25 7.29 2.83 -6.99
CA LEU A 25 8.22 3.84 -6.46
C LEU A 25 8.88 3.43 -5.14
N PHE A 26 8.61 2.23 -4.63
CA PHE A 26 9.38 1.64 -3.54
C PHE A 26 10.84 1.51 -3.97
N ASP A 27 11.73 2.16 -3.22
CA ASP A 27 13.17 2.22 -3.52
C ASP A 27 13.99 1.52 -2.43
N PRO A 28 14.32 0.22 -2.62
CA PRO A 28 15.11 -0.51 -1.63
C PRO A 28 16.59 -0.13 -1.63
N LEU A 29 17.08 0.66 -2.59
CA LEU A 29 18.50 1.03 -2.68
C LEU A 29 18.92 2.06 -1.63
N GLN A 30 17.95 2.64 -0.92
CA GLN A 30 18.17 3.61 0.15
C GLN A 30 18.79 2.98 1.42
N VAL A 31 18.76 1.65 1.52
CA VAL A 31 19.31 0.88 2.64
C VAL A 31 20.13 -0.31 2.12
N GLN A 32 21.22 -0.65 2.82
CA GLN A 32 22.06 -1.79 2.45
C GLN A 32 21.56 -3.06 3.14
N VAL A 33 21.09 -4.02 2.34
CA VAL A 33 20.60 -5.32 2.81
C VAL A 33 21.15 -6.39 1.86
N PRO A 34 21.58 -7.57 2.36
CA PRO A 34 22.11 -8.65 1.52
C PRO A 34 21.06 -9.28 0.59
N GLU A 35 19.77 -9.08 0.87
CA GLU A 35 18.67 -9.56 0.04
C GLU A 35 17.97 -8.42 -0.70
N PRO A 36 17.50 -8.64 -1.94
CA PRO A 36 16.79 -7.61 -2.70
C PRO A 36 15.48 -7.25 -2.00
N GLY A 37 15.20 -5.95 -1.92
CA GLY A 37 13.96 -5.46 -1.32
C GLY A 37 12.74 -5.82 -2.15
N ARG A 38 11.72 -6.36 -1.48
CA ARG A 38 10.48 -6.84 -2.10
C ARG A 38 9.28 -6.53 -1.22
N ILE A 39 8.30 -5.85 -1.80
CA ILE A 39 6.94 -5.81 -1.25
C ILE A 39 6.34 -7.21 -1.34
N ARG A 40 5.92 -7.77 -0.21
CA ARG A 40 5.23 -9.06 -0.12
C ARG A 40 3.73 -8.92 -0.24
N ARG A 41 3.14 -7.91 0.41
CA ARG A 41 1.71 -7.62 0.38
C ARG A 41 1.43 -6.13 0.44
N ILE A 42 0.30 -5.73 -0.15
CA ILE A 42 -0.34 -4.44 0.10
C ILE A 42 -1.78 -4.75 0.47
N ILE A 43 -2.27 -4.18 1.56
CA ILE A 43 -3.58 -4.47 2.13
C ILE A 43 -4.28 -3.14 2.35
N LEU A 44 -5.53 -3.02 1.89
CA LEU A 44 -6.42 -1.93 2.28
C LEU A 44 -7.02 -2.25 3.63
N ILE A 45 -6.90 -1.32 4.56
CA ILE A 45 -7.43 -1.43 5.91
C ILE A 45 -8.58 -0.41 6.10
N GLY A 46 -9.22 -0.47 7.25
CA GLY A 46 -10.11 0.57 7.70
C GLY A 46 -11.45 0.62 6.96
N PRO A 47 -12.12 1.79 7.00
CA PRO A 47 -13.51 1.93 6.55
C PRO A 47 -13.75 1.56 5.09
N TYR A 48 -12.78 1.84 4.20
CA TYR A 48 -12.90 1.51 2.78
C TYR A 48 -12.81 0.00 2.51
N ALA A 49 -12.12 -0.76 3.35
CA ALA A 49 -12.15 -2.22 3.29
C ALA A 49 -13.49 -2.77 3.81
N ARG A 50 -14.06 -2.15 4.85
CA ARG A 50 -15.22 -2.67 5.62
C ARG A 50 -16.59 -2.12 5.24
N ARG A 51 -16.70 -1.35 4.15
CA ARG A 51 -17.97 -0.69 3.70
C ARG A 51 -18.54 0.32 4.71
N SER A 52 -17.73 0.79 5.65
CA SER A 52 -18.12 1.77 6.67
C SER A 52 -17.47 3.13 6.44
N TRP A 53 -16.93 3.38 5.24
CA TRP A 53 -16.34 4.65 4.87
C TRP A 53 -17.41 5.73 4.70
N TYR A 54 -17.02 6.97 4.98
CA TYR A 54 -17.87 8.13 4.77
C TYR A 54 -17.10 9.22 4.02
N GLU A 55 -17.85 10.09 3.35
CA GLU A 55 -17.36 11.27 2.66
C GLU A 55 -18.46 12.32 2.69
N ASP A 56 -18.24 13.41 3.44
CA ASP A 56 -19.17 14.53 3.51
C ASP A 56 -18.70 15.65 2.57
N SER A 57 -19.47 15.83 1.50
CA SER A 57 -19.25 16.89 0.51
C SER A 57 -19.38 18.32 1.05
N ARG A 58 -20.00 18.52 2.23
CA ARG A 58 -20.23 19.83 2.84
C ARG A 58 -19.14 20.23 3.82
N THR A 59 -18.60 19.28 4.59
CA THR A 59 -17.60 19.55 5.64
C THR A 59 -16.18 19.25 5.21
N ILE A 60 -15.97 18.64 4.03
CA ILE A 60 -14.66 18.15 3.55
C ILE A 60 -14.10 17.03 4.44
N GLU A 61 -14.91 16.50 5.36
CA GLU A 61 -14.52 15.37 6.19
C GLU A 61 -14.76 14.07 5.40
N PHE A 62 -13.71 13.26 5.30
CA PHE A 62 -13.77 11.95 4.69
C PHE A 62 -12.89 10.99 5.46
N SER A 63 -13.22 9.70 5.40
CA SER A 63 -12.32 8.67 5.89
C SER A 63 -11.02 8.68 5.07
N ASP A 64 -9.91 8.41 5.74
CA ASP A 64 -8.61 8.22 5.11
C ASP A 64 -8.52 6.86 4.42
N TYR A 65 -7.75 6.81 3.34
CA TYR A 65 -7.36 5.52 2.77
C TYR A 65 -6.16 4.94 3.53
N GLU A 66 -6.40 3.91 4.32
CA GLU A 66 -5.37 3.24 5.09
C GLU A 66 -4.77 2.05 4.33
N PHE A 67 -3.47 2.09 4.06
CA PHE A 67 -2.72 1.04 3.39
C PHE A 67 -1.65 0.45 4.30
N TRP A 68 -1.69 -0.86 4.49
CA TRP A 68 -0.61 -1.59 5.13
C TRP A 68 0.22 -2.32 4.09
N VAL A 69 1.53 -2.05 4.09
CA VAL A 69 2.49 -2.68 3.19
C VAL A 69 3.38 -3.61 3.98
N VAL A 70 3.49 -4.86 3.54
CA VAL A 70 4.38 -5.85 4.16
C VAL A 70 5.61 -6.05 3.28
N VAL A 71 6.80 -5.74 3.80
CA VAL A 71 8.11 -5.96 3.14
C VAL A 71 8.82 -7.21 3.64
N ASN A 72 9.82 -7.68 2.90
CA ASN A 72 10.57 -8.89 3.25
C ASN A 72 11.56 -8.70 4.41
N HIS A 73 12.08 -7.50 4.62
CA HIS A 73 13.12 -7.21 5.60
C HIS A 73 12.79 -5.96 6.44
N PRO A 74 13.09 -5.93 7.76
CA PRO A 74 12.88 -4.77 8.63
C PRO A 74 13.47 -3.46 8.11
N LEU A 75 14.70 -3.48 7.59
CA LEU A 75 15.34 -2.26 7.10
C LEU A 75 14.59 -1.57 5.95
N PHE A 76 13.70 -2.28 5.23
CA PHE A 76 12.86 -1.66 4.22
C PHE A 76 11.62 -0.94 4.78
N THR A 77 11.41 -0.91 6.11
CA THR A 77 10.44 -0.02 6.76
C THR A 77 10.98 1.41 6.91
N ASP A 78 12.28 1.64 6.66
CA ASP A 78 12.90 2.96 6.70
C ASP A 78 12.20 3.92 5.72
N GLU A 79 11.79 5.08 6.23
CA GLU A 79 11.06 6.12 5.50
C GLU A 79 11.80 6.59 4.24
N ARG A 80 13.13 6.49 4.19
CA ARG A 80 13.93 6.79 2.99
C ARG A 80 13.47 5.97 1.79
N CYS A 81 13.12 4.70 1.99
CA CYS A 81 12.62 3.80 0.93
C CYS A 81 11.25 4.22 0.37
N TRP A 82 10.50 5.05 1.11
CA TRP A 82 9.10 5.41 0.85
C TRP A 82 8.88 6.89 0.56
N ARG A 83 9.91 7.73 0.75
CA ARG A 83 9.83 9.18 0.51
C ARG A 83 9.24 9.53 -0.86
N ARG A 84 9.68 8.84 -1.92
CA ARG A 84 9.19 9.08 -3.29
C ARG A 84 7.73 8.61 -3.47
N VAL A 85 7.34 7.53 -2.78
CA VAL A 85 5.96 7.04 -2.74
C VAL A 85 5.06 8.11 -2.12
N ARG A 86 5.38 8.57 -0.90
CA ARG A 86 4.57 9.57 -0.18
C ARG A 86 4.47 10.88 -0.95
N ALA A 87 5.60 11.41 -1.43
CA ALA A 87 5.60 12.64 -2.23
C ALA A 87 4.76 12.53 -3.52
N THR A 88 4.73 11.35 -4.14
CA THR A 88 3.91 11.14 -5.35
C THR A 88 2.43 11.01 -5.01
N ILE A 89 2.08 10.34 -3.89
CA ILE A 89 0.71 10.25 -3.40
C ILE A 89 0.18 11.65 -3.07
N ASP A 90 0.91 12.45 -2.28
CA ASP A 90 0.51 13.82 -1.94
C ASP A 90 0.28 14.67 -3.18
N ARG A 91 1.25 14.67 -4.11
CA ARG A 91 1.16 15.45 -5.34
C ARG A 91 -0.02 15.05 -6.21
N GLU A 92 -0.29 13.75 -6.34
CA GLU A 92 -1.33 13.28 -7.26
C GLU A 92 -2.72 13.24 -6.62
N LEU A 93 -2.82 12.97 -5.32
CA LEU A 93 -4.06 12.61 -4.64
C LEU A 93 -4.38 13.47 -3.41
N GLY A 94 -3.45 14.27 -2.90
CA GLY A 94 -3.63 15.06 -1.67
C GLY A 94 -4.83 16.01 -1.70
N ASN A 95 -5.20 16.53 -2.88
CA ASN A 95 -6.39 17.37 -3.04
C ASN A 95 -7.71 16.60 -3.17
N ARG A 96 -7.67 15.26 -3.19
CA ARG A 96 -8.81 14.37 -3.48
C ARG A 96 -9.14 13.42 -2.34
N CYS A 97 -8.13 13.01 -1.59
CA CYS A 97 -8.25 12.08 -0.47
C CYS A 97 -6.97 12.11 0.37
N ALA A 98 -7.15 11.88 1.67
CA ALA A 98 -6.06 11.56 2.57
C ALA A 98 -5.71 10.07 2.44
N VAL A 99 -4.42 9.79 2.56
CA VAL A 99 -3.87 8.45 2.41
C VAL A 99 -2.87 8.23 3.53
N ASP A 100 -3.13 7.20 4.33
CA ASP A 100 -2.19 6.73 5.33
C ASP A 100 -1.51 5.45 4.86
N VAL A 101 -0.20 5.36 5.08
CA VAL A 101 0.63 4.24 4.66
C VAL A 101 1.53 3.82 5.80
N GLU A 102 1.26 2.63 6.32
CA GLU A 102 2.06 1.96 7.35
C GLU A 102 2.85 0.80 6.74
N ILE A 103 4.13 0.70 7.11
CA ILE A 103 5.04 -0.31 6.57
C ILE A 103 5.43 -1.29 7.67
N TYR A 104 5.10 -2.56 7.45
CA TYR A 104 5.46 -3.67 8.32
C TYR A 104 6.46 -4.58 7.61
N SER A 105 7.34 -5.20 8.38
CA SER A 105 8.21 -6.26 7.91
C SER A 105 7.58 -7.64 8.12
N LYS A 106 8.11 -8.65 7.43
CA LYS A 106 7.73 -10.05 7.65
C LYS A 106 7.97 -10.48 9.11
N SER A 107 8.98 -9.94 9.78
CA SER A 107 9.23 -10.18 11.21
C SER A 107 8.14 -9.59 12.08
N ASP A 108 7.67 -8.37 11.81
CA ASP A 108 6.62 -7.73 12.62
C ASP A 108 5.34 -8.57 12.58
N ILE A 109 4.97 -9.07 11.39
CA ILE A 109 3.83 -9.98 11.24
C ILE A 109 4.04 -11.32 11.94
N ARG A 110 5.29 -11.81 12.06
CA ARG A 110 5.59 -13.03 12.83
C ARG A 110 5.48 -12.76 14.34
N THR A 111 5.99 -11.63 14.81
CA THR A 111 5.91 -11.21 16.21
C THR A 111 4.44 -11.05 16.63
N ALA A 112 3.65 -10.32 15.85
CA ALA A 112 2.21 -10.16 16.10
C ALA A 112 1.48 -11.51 16.23
N LYS A 113 1.87 -12.50 15.42
CA LYS A 113 1.32 -13.87 15.53
C LYS A 113 1.77 -14.60 16.79
N ALA A 114 3.05 -14.49 17.14
CA ALA A 114 3.60 -15.14 18.34
C ALA A 114 2.97 -14.57 19.62
N GLU A 115 2.75 -13.26 19.65
CA GLU A 115 2.20 -12.53 20.78
C GLU A 115 0.65 -12.51 20.80
N ARG A 116 0.01 -13.03 19.74
CA ARG A 116 -1.45 -12.96 19.55
C ARG A 116 -1.97 -11.52 19.59
N ASP A 117 -1.23 -10.60 18.98
CA ASP A 117 -1.60 -9.20 18.87
C ASP A 117 -2.84 -9.04 17.96
N THR A 118 -3.99 -8.87 18.59
CA THR A 118 -5.28 -8.70 17.91
C THR A 118 -5.37 -7.37 17.16
N PHE A 119 -4.60 -6.35 17.53
CA PHE A 119 -4.61 -5.06 16.82
C PHE A 119 -4.19 -5.24 15.36
N ILE A 120 -3.07 -5.95 15.15
CA ILE A 120 -2.51 -6.22 13.83
C ILE A 120 -3.28 -7.34 13.12
N LEU A 121 -3.54 -8.45 13.82
CA LEU A 121 -4.10 -9.65 13.19
C LEU A 121 -5.53 -9.42 12.70
N ASP A 122 -6.40 -8.82 13.52
CA ASP A 122 -7.81 -8.58 13.17
C ASP A 122 -7.94 -7.55 12.05
N ARG A 123 -7.03 -6.56 11.99
CA ARG A 123 -6.98 -5.59 10.89
C ARG A 123 -6.58 -6.23 9.58
N ILE A 124 -5.55 -7.07 9.60
CA ILE A 124 -5.10 -7.82 8.41
C ILE A 124 -6.20 -8.77 7.93
N GLU A 125 -6.88 -9.45 8.84
CA GLU A 125 -7.96 -10.38 8.52
C GLU A 125 -9.17 -9.68 7.90
N ALA A 126 -9.60 -8.57 8.50
CA ALA A 126 -10.71 -7.77 7.97
C ALA A 126 -10.34 -6.90 6.76
N GLY A 127 -9.04 -6.81 6.44
CA GLY A 127 -8.50 -6.03 5.34
C GLY A 127 -8.68 -6.70 3.98
N ILE A 128 -8.53 -5.92 2.91
CA ILE A 128 -8.57 -6.41 1.54
C ILE A 128 -7.16 -6.45 0.99
N THR A 129 -6.64 -7.64 0.69
CA THR A 129 -5.33 -7.78 0.04
C THR A 129 -5.40 -7.24 -1.40
N LEU A 130 -4.74 -6.11 -1.64
CA LEU A 130 -4.65 -5.40 -2.93
C LEU A 130 -3.49 -5.88 -3.81
N TYR A 131 -2.42 -6.37 -3.19
CA TYR A 131 -1.28 -7.00 -3.88
C TYR A 131 -0.70 -8.13 -3.02
N ARG A 132 -0.26 -9.21 -3.68
CA ARG A 132 0.47 -10.33 -3.08
C ARG A 132 1.49 -10.87 -4.06
N ALA A 133 2.77 -10.74 -3.72
CA ALA A 133 3.89 -11.13 -4.59
C ALA A 133 3.89 -12.60 -5.01
N SER A 134 3.25 -13.48 -4.24
CA SER A 134 3.15 -14.92 -4.58
C SER A 134 2.05 -15.23 -5.60
N ARG A 135 1.24 -14.24 -6.02
CA ARG A 135 0.10 -14.44 -6.92
C ARG A 135 0.04 -13.41 -8.05
N ASP A 136 0.53 -12.20 -7.81
CA ASP A 136 0.41 -11.11 -8.75
C ASP A 136 1.72 -10.92 -9.53
N ALA A 137 1.60 -10.65 -10.83
CA ALA A 137 2.75 -10.40 -11.69
C ALA A 137 3.51 -9.12 -11.28
N PRO A 138 4.85 -9.07 -11.45
CA PRO A 138 5.63 -7.84 -11.30
C PRO A 138 5.08 -6.71 -12.18
N LEU A 139 5.34 -5.45 -11.79
CA LEU A 139 5.07 -4.34 -12.70
C LEU A 139 6.00 -4.44 -13.91
N PRO A 140 5.55 -4.13 -15.14
CA PRO A 140 6.44 -4.04 -16.27
C PRO A 140 7.52 -2.99 -15.99
N SER A 141 8.78 -3.36 -16.17
CA SER A 141 9.93 -2.46 -16.09
C SER A 141 9.69 -1.28 -17.03
N ARG A 142 9.87 -0.04 -16.55
CA ARG A 142 9.71 1.15 -17.42
C ARG A 142 10.83 1.32 -18.46
N ASP A 143 11.85 0.46 -18.44
CA ASP A 143 13.05 0.51 -19.30
C ASP A 143 12.90 -0.08 -20.72
N GLN A 144 11.75 0.05 -21.37
CA GLN A 144 11.63 -0.35 -22.80
C GLN A 144 10.86 0.62 -23.68
N ARG A 145 10.88 1.93 -23.37
CA ARG A 145 10.29 2.96 -24.27
C ARG A 145 11.25 4.07 -24.72
N GLU A 146 12.49 4.07 -24.26
CA GLU A 146 13.52 5.02 -24.71
C GLU A 146 14.71 4.26 -25.28
N GLU A 147 14.47 3.49 -26.35
CA GLU A 147 15.53 3.03 -27.27
C GLU A 147 14.83 2.40 -28.49
N ARG A 148 14.35 3.26 -29.39
CA ARG A 148 14.24 2.90 -30.80
C ARG A 148 14.93 4.02 -31.59
N PRO A 149 16.02 3.73 -32.32
CA PRO A 149 16.63 4.69 -33.22
C PRO A 149 15.72 5.05 -34.39
#